data_AF-K1V7Z2-F1
#
_entry.id   AF-K1V7Z2-F1
#
_cell.length_a   1.000
_cell.length_b   1.000
_cell.length_c   1.000
_cell.angle_alpha   90.00
_cell.angle_beta   90.00
_cell.angle_gamma   90.00
#
_symmetry.space_group_name_H-M   'P 1'
#
loop_
_entity.id
_entity.type
_entity.pdbx_description
1 polymer ?
#
loop_
_entity_poly.entity_id
_entity_poly.type
_entity_poly.pdbx_seq_one_letter_code
_entity_poly.pdbx_strand_id
1 'polypeptide(L)' 'MPTNAEATEVFLKRDILFIPGKASNAGGVATSALEMGQNSIRSSWTFDEVDAKLKGI' A
#
# COMPACT_ATOMS: atom_id res chain seq x y z
N MET A 1 1.61 -8.09 12.16
CA MET A 1 0.20 -7.65 12.15
C MET A 1 0.04 -6.71 13.34
N PRO A 2 -0.39 -5.46 13.17
CA PRO A 2 -0.41 -4.47 14.26
C PRO A 2 -1.50 -4.73 15.31
N THR A 3 -2.49 -5.57 14.98
CA THR A 3 -3.56 -6.04 15.86
C THR A 3 -3.47 -7.55 16.05
N ASN A 4 -3.99 -8.04 17.18
CA ASN A 4 -4.32 -9.46 17.34
C ASN A 4 -5.75 -9.73 16.83
N ALA A 5 -6.17 -11.00 16.91
CA ALA A 5 -7.49 -11.43 16.43
C ALA A 5 -8.62 -10.78 17.24
N GLU A 6 -8.47 -10.74 18.57
CA GLU A 6 -9.48 -10.18 19.48
C GLU A 6 -9.70 -8.68 19.23
N ALA A 7 -8.63 -7.91 19.03
CA ALA A 7 -8.73 -6.48 18.74
C ALA A 7 -9.40 -6.23 17.39
N THR A 8 -9.08 -7.05 16.38
CA THR A 8 -9.71 -6.96 15.05
C THR A 8 -11.21 -7.18 15.14
N GLU A 9 -11.64 -8.20 15.89
CA GLU A 9 -13.07 -8.47 16.15
C GLU A 9 -13.79 -7.31 16.86
N VAL A 10 -13.13 -6.66 17.83
CA VAL A 10 -13.71 -5.50 18.52
C VAL A 10 -13.93 -4.33 17.56
N PHE A 11 -13.00 -4.05 16.65
CA PHE A 11 -13.18 -2.98 15.66
C PHE A 11 -14.34 -3.26 14.72
N LEU A 12 -14.42 -4.50 14.19
CA LEU A 12 -15.49 -4.91 13.28
C LEU A 12 -16.87 -4.88 13.95
N LYS A 13 -16.98 -5.32 15.21
CA LYS A 13 -18.25 -5.32 15.96
C LYS A 13 -18.73 -3.92 16.38
N ARG A 14 -17.85 -2.93 16.36
CA ARG A 14 -18.15 -1.54 16.78
C ARG A 14 -18.30 -0.59 15.59
N ASP A 15 -18.42 -1.11 14.37
CA ASP A 15 -18.48 -0.33 13.13
C ASP A 15 -17.32 0.68 12.99
N ILE A 16 -16.16 0.32 13.53
CA ILE A 16 -14.93 1.10 13.36
C ILE A 16 -14.32 0.68 12.03
N LEU A 17 -14.08 1.66 11.15
CA LEU A 17 -13.41 1.42 9.88
C LEU A 17 -12.04 0.78 10.11
N PHE A 18 -11.88 -0.45 9.63
CA PHE A 18 -10.66 -1.23 9.77
C PHE A 18 -10.16 -1.65 8.38
N ILE A 19 -8.91 -1.30 8.08
CA ILE A 19 -8.23 -1.70 6.84
C ILE A 19 -7.10 -2.65 7.22
N PRO A 20 -7.04 -3.87 6.64
CA PRO A 20 -6.00 -4.82 6.98
C PRO A 20 -4.63 -4.30 6.53
N GLY A 21 -3.60 -4.57 7.34
CA GLY A 21 -2.22 -4.14 7.05
C GLY A 21 -1.77 -4.49 5.64
N LYS A 22 -2.11 -5.70 5.15
CA LYS A 22 -1.77 -6.18 3.80
C LYS A 22 -2.20 -5.24 2.66
N ALA A 23 -3.21 -4.39 2.90
CA ALA A 23 -3.70 -3.41 1.95
C ALA A 23 -3.16 -2.01 2.30
N SER A 24 -3.34 -1.56 3.55
CA SER A 24 -2.99 -0.19 3.95
C SER A 24 -1.49 0.13 3.86
N ASN A 25 -0.61 -0.88 3.95
CA ASN A 25 0.84 -0.70 3.82
C ASN A 25 1.43 -1.29 2.53
N ALA A 26 0.59 -1.72 1.58
CA ALA A 26 1.03 -2.30 0.31
C ALA A 26 1.84 -1.32 -0.56
N GLY A 27 1.75 -0.01 -0.27
CA GLY A 27 2.43 1.03 -1.05
C GLY A 27 3.95 0.86 -1.16
N GLY A 28 4.60 0.27 -0.15
CA GLY A 28 6.04 -0.03 -0.22
C GLY A 28 6.35 -1.06 -1.31
N VAL A 29 5.62 -2.18 -1.32
CA VAL A 29 5.76 -3.25 -2.33
C VAL A 29 5.35 -2.74 -3.71
N ALA A 30 4.27 -1.96 -3.79
CA ALA A 30 3.85 -1.33 -5.04
C ALA A 30 4.92 -0.41 -5.62
N THR A 31 5.57 0.41 -4.78
CA THR A 31 6.66 1.30 -5.23
C THR A 31 7.89 0.50 -5.68
N SER A 32 8.23 -0.62 -5.03
CA SER A 32 9.27 -1.53 -5.53
C SER A 32 8.93 -2.11 -6.91
N ALA A 33 7.66 -2.43 -7.17
CA ALA A 33 7.24 -2.86 -8.51
C ALA A 33 7.37 -1.73 -9.54
N LEU A 34 7.06 -0.48 -9.18
CA LEU A 34 7.29 0.70 -10.02
C LEU A 34 8.79 0.91 -10.31
N GLU A 35 9.66 0.69 -9.32
CA GLU A 35 11.12 0.72 -9.48
C GLU A 35 11.60 -0.36 -10.46
N MET A 36 11.13 -1.61 -10.31
CA MET A 36 11.43 -2.69 -11.26
C MET A 36 10.97 -2.37 -12.68
N GLY A 37 9.82 -1.72 -12.83
CA GLY A 37 9.32 -1.22 -14.11
C GLY A 37 10.24 -0.18 -14.73
N GLN A 38 10.63 0.84 -13.97
CA GLN A 38 11.60 1.86 -14.39
C GLN A 38 12.93 1.26 -14.86
N ASN A 39 13.48 0.33 -14.06
CA ASN A 39 14.72 -0.39 -14.39
C ASN A 39 14.61 -1.17 -15.71
N SER A 40 13.47 -1.83 -15.93
CA SER A 40 13.23 -2.63 -17.14
C SER A 40 13.15 -1.79 -18.41
N ILE A 41 12.60 -0.57 -18.32
CA ILE A 41 12.47 0.35 -19.46
C ILE A 41 13.60 1.38 -19.55
N ARG A 42 14.57 1.33 -18.62
CA ARG A 42 15.68 2.29 -18.50
C ARG A 42 15.21 3.75 -18.49
N SER A 43 14.14 4.01 -17.74
CA SER A 43 13.58 5.35 -17.56
C SER A 43 13.60 5.71 -16.09
N SER A 44 13.72 6.99 -15.79
CA SER A 44 13.57 7.53 -14.44
C SER A 44 12.39 8.48 -14.46
N TRP A 45 11.43 8.23 -13.57
CA TRP A 45 10.27 9.08 -13.39
C TRP A 45 10.53 10.11 -12.29
N THR A 46 9.89 11.26 -12.42
CA THR A 46 9.84 12.28 -11.38
C THR A 46 9.06 11.78 -10.16
N PHE A 47 9.25 12.45 -9.02
CA PHE A 47 8.50 12.15 -7.81
C PHE A 47 6.97 12.19 -8.06
N ASP A 48 6.49 13.25 -8.74
CA ASP A 48 5.06 13.44 -9.01
C ASP A 48 4.48 12.34 -9.90
N GLU A 49 5.24 11.84 -10.88
CA GLU A 49 4.82 10.73 -11.72
C GLU A 49 4.72 9.41 -10.94
N VAL A 50 5.67 9.15 -10.03
CA VAL A 50 5.62 7.95 -9.17
C VAL A 50 4.45 8.04 -8.19
N ASP A 51 4.24 9.19 -7.55
CA ASP A 51 3.14 9.42 -6.61
C ASP A 51 1.77 9.31 -7.31
N ALA A 52 1.62 9.88 -8.50
CA ALA A 52 0.40 9.75 -9.29
C ALA A 52 0.11 8.28 -9.68
N LYS A 53 1.14 7.51 -10.06
CA LYS A 53 1.00 6.07 -10.33
C LYS A 53 0.62 5.30 -9.07
N LEU A 54 1.28 5.57 -7.95
CA LEU A 54 1.01 4.91 -6.67
C LEU A 54 -0.42 5.16 -6.18
N LYS A 55 -0.94 6.39 -6.33
CA LYS A 55 -2.34 6.72 -6.00
C LYS A 55 -3.37 6.04 -6.92
N GLY A 56 -2.93 5.54 -8.08
CA GLY A 56 -3.76 4.80 -9.04
C GLY A 56 -3.76 3.28 -8.83
N ILE A 57 -3.03 2.77 -7.83
CA ILE A 57 -2.97 1.34 -7.43
C ILE A 57 -3.93 1.12 -6.26
#